data_AF-A0A2X3CT28-F1
#
_entry.id   AF-A0A2X3CT28-F1
#
_cell.length_a   1.000
_cell.length_b   1.000
_cell.length_c   1.000
_cell.angle_alpha   90.00
_cell.angle_beta   90.00
_cell.angle_gamma   90.00
#
_symmetry.space_group_name_H-M   'P 1'
#
loop_
_entity.id
_entity.type
_entity.pdbx_description
1 polymer ?
#
loop_
_entity_poly.entity_id
_entity_poly.type
_entity_poly.pdbx_seq_one_letter_code
_entity_poly.pdbx_strand_id
1 'polypeptide(L)' 'MVNVDQQPDAADTLREQGFRQLPVVIAGELRWSGFRPDMINRLRPSFTAASA' A
#
# COMPACT_ATOMS: atom_id res chain seq x y z
N MET A 1 -0.50 -9.88 -0.32
CA MET A 1 -1.37 -9.34 0.75
C MET A 1 -0.93 -9.98 2.05
N VAL A 2 -0.83 -9.22 3.14
CA VAL A 2 -0.37 -9.70 4.46
C VAL A 2 -1.51 -9.52 5.44
N ASN A 3 -1.88 -10.57 6.18
CA ASN A 3 -2.86 -10.47 7.26
C ASN A 3 -2.13 -10.23 8.59
N VAL A 4 -2.27 -9.01 9.12
CA VAL A 4 -1.59 -8.57 10.34
C VAL A 4 -2.10 -9.26 11.61
N ASP A 5 -3.32 -9.81 11.60
CA ASP A 5 -3.83 -10.63 12.72
C ASP A 5 -3.08 -11.96 12.85
N GLN A 6 -2.45 -12.43 11.78
CA GLN A 6 -1.68 -13.68 11.77
C GLN A 6 -0.16 -13.44 11.85
N GLN A 7 0.26 -12.17 11.79
CA GLN A 7 1.67 -11.76 11.77
C GLN A 7 1.86 -10.52 12.66
N PRO A 8 2.00 -10.70 13.99
CA PRO A 8 2.11 -9.59 14.93
C PRO A 8 3.33 -8.70 14.66
N ASP A 9 4.46 -9.27 14.23
CA ASP A 9 5.67 -8.50 13.87
C ASP A 9 5.42 -7.49 12.74
N ALA A 10 4.58 -7.85 11.77
CA ALA A 10 4.18 -6.94 10.69
C ALA A 10 3.28 -5.83 11.23
N ALA A 11 2.40 -6.11 12.18
CA ALA A 11 1.57 -5.11 12.83
C ALA A 11 2.42 -4.10 13.62
N ASP A 12 3.43 -4.57 14.36
CA ASP A 12 4.33 -3.72 15.14
C ASP A 12 5.20 -2.84 14.24
N THR A 13 5.78 -3.42 13.19
CA THR A 13 6.52 -2.69 12.16
C THR A 13 5.68 -1.57 11.53
N LEU A 14 4.39 -1.79 11.31
CA LEU A 14 3.47 -0.76 10.77
C LEU A 14 3.16 0.33 11.81
N ARG A 15 3.02 -0.03 13.09
CA ARG A 15 2.82 0.93 14.19
C ARG A 15 4.04 1.84 14.39
N GLU A 16 5.24 1.27 14.31
CA GLU A 16 6.51 2.02 14.39
C GLU A 16 6.66 3.02 13.23
N GLN A 17 6.18 2.66 12.04
CA GLN A 17 6.08 3.57 10.89
C GLN A 17 4.99 4.65 11.03
N GLY A 18 4.23 4.65 12.13
CA GLY A 18 3.18 5.63 12.42
C GLY A 18 1.82 5.31 11.81
N PHE A 19 1.64 4.15 11.17
CA PHE A 19 0.31 3.76 10.69
C PHE A 19 -0.60 3.39 11.85
N ARG A 20 -1.80 3.98 11.86
CA ARG A 20 -2.82 3.76 12.91
C ARG A 20 -4.13 3.17 12.37
N GLN A 21 -4.23 3.00 11.06
CA GLN A 21 -5.44 2.52 10.38
C GLN A 21 -5.07 1.45 9.35
N LEU A 22 -5.93 0.45 9.20
CA LEU A 22 -5.88 -0.56 8.15
C LEU A 22 -6.93 -0.26 7.04
N PRO A 23 -6.75 -0.77 5.82
CA PRO A 23 -5.55 -1.45 5.32
C PRO A 23 -4.38 -0.47 5.16
N VAL A 24 -3.14 -0.97 5.25
CA VAL A 24 -1.95 -0.24 4.79
C VAL A 24 -1.57 -0.74 3.41
N VAL A 25 -1.29 0.18 2.49
CA VAL A 25 -0.82 -0.15 1.15
C VAL A 25 0.54 0.49 0.94
N ILE A 26 1.48 -0.31 0.47
CA ILE A 26 2.83 0.09 0.09
C ILE A 26 3.02 -0.33 -1.37
N ALA A 27 3.24 0.64 -2.25
CA ALA A 27 3.39 0.46 -3.68
C ALA A 27 4.59 1.30 -4.18
N GLY A 28 5.77 0.67 -4.19
CA GLY A 28 7.04 1.39 -4.41
C GLY A 28 7.24 2.47 -3.34
N GLU A 29 7.40 3.72 -3.78
CA GLU A 29 7.55 4.88 -2.90
C GLU A 29 6.23 5.36 -2.28
N LEU A 30 5.08 4.93 -2.82
CA LEU A 30 3.77 5.34 -2.30
C LEU A 30 3.41 4.48 -1.10
N ARG A 31 3.09 5.14 0.03
CA ARG A 31 2.61 4.47 1.24
C ARG A 31 1.43 5.23 1.81
N TRP A 32 0.35 4.54 2.13
CA TRP A 32 -0.81 5.14 2.79
C TRP A 32 -1.58 4.13 3.64
N SER A 33 -2.44 4.66 4.51
CA SER A 33 -3.41 3.87 5.28
C SER A 33 -4.85 4.23 4.90
N GLY A 34 -5.75 3.28 5.08
CA GLY A 34 -7.17 3.41 4.81
C GLY A 34 -7.56 3.24 3.35
N PHE A 35 -8.87 3.28 3.10
CA PHE A 35 -9.42 3.22 1.74
C PHE A 35 -9.26 4.58 1.05
N ARG A 36 -8.28 4.66 0.13
CA ARG A 36 -7.93 5.86 -0.63
C ARG A 36 -8.05 5.61 -2.13
N PRO A 37 -9.26 5.73 -2.72
CA PRO A 37 -9.47 5.44 -4.13
C PRO A 37 -8.64 6.34 -5.05
N ASP A 38 -8.34 7.57 -4.62
CA ASP A 38 -7.46 8.49 -5.32
C ASP A 38 -6.02 7.94 -5.47
N MET A 39 -5.47 7.34 -4.41
CA MET A 39 -4.13 6.73 -4.44
C MET A 39 -4.11 5.43 -5.24
N ILE A 40 -5.18 4.63 -5.12
CA ILE A 40 -5.33 3.39 -5.88
C ILE A 40 -5.37 3.68 -7.39
N ASN A 41 -6.08 4.73 -7.83
CA ASN A 41 -6.13 5.12 -9.24
C ASN A 41 -4.78 5.55 -9.81
N ARG A 42 -3.84 6.02 -8.99
CA ARG A 42 -2.47 6.36 -9.42
C ARG A 42 -1.62 5.12 -9.73
N LEU A 43 -2.01 3.95 -9.23
CA LEU A 43 -1.31 2.69 -9.50
C LEU A 43 -1.66 2.09 -10.87
N ARG A 44 -2.54 2.73 -11.64
CA ARG A 44 -2.86 2.26 -12.99
C ARG A 44 -1.56 2.20 -13.80
N PRO A 45 -1.18 1.02 -14.32
CA PRO A 45 0.01 0.92 -15.15
C PRO A 45 -0.18 1.86 -16.35
N SER A 46 0.76 2.78 -16.54
CA SER A 46 0.87 3.51 -17.79
C SER A 46 1.26 2.49 -18.85
N PHE A 47 0.31 2.06 -19.67
CA PHE A 47 0.63 1.23 -20.83
C PHE A 47 1.39 2.12 -21.81
N THR A 48 2.72 2.06 -21.76
CA THR A 48 3.53 2.67 -22.80
C THR A 48 3.33 1.83 -24.05
N ALA A 49 2.65 2.38 -25.05
CA ALA A 49 2.56 1.76 -26.35
C ALA A 49 3.97 1.77 -26.96
N ALA A 50 4.59 0.61 -27.06
CA ALA A 50 5.80 0.44 -27.85
C ALA A 50 5.47 0.86 -29.29
N SER A 51 6.03 1.99 -29.72
CA SER A 51 5.96 2.42 -31.11
C SER A 51 6.92 1.56 -31.91
N ALA A 52 6.41 0.99 -33.00
CA ALA A 52 7.09 0.12 -33.95
C ALA A 52 8.31 0.77 -34.62
#